data_AF-A0A7S0KEZ8-F1
#
_entry.id   AF-A0A7S0KEZ8-F1
#
_cell.length_a   1.000
_cell.length_b   1.000
_cell.length_c   1.000
_cell.angle_alpha   90.00
_cell.angle_beta   90.00
_cell.angle_gamma   90.00
#
_symmetry.space_group_name_H-M   'P 1'
#
loop_
_entity.id
_entity.type
_entity.pdbx_description
1 polymer ?
#
loop_
_entity_poly.entity_id
_entity_poly.type
_entity_poly.pdbx_seq_one_letter_code
_entity_poly.pdbx_strand_id
1 'polypeptide(L)'
;EDDSDSDYYYNRTVHFGDVASFHVLETRLTARTDPNANPSGNVWANLTKEIATSATKAPASWPGSSLERRIRAIKTGLDAYRSEENESMAGPGQLAWLADEVTGSAASGVAWQVIAQASPVMDMMSPDLEKAADALDGDGATPPTGHGSWRAALEAWTDWTGTAPPNAESFGDGGRAVPVGAARALLAAGRYRLNWNFDDWHGYAAERRRLLKALVPNANRAVIIGGDSHDSWAGVIAADETHWGAEGSWAAGARDPAALEPGSVGAVEFDTPSVSPPGAFEQSFAWCPSELIDRGHLEANPGTLRHAQTGRRGFVMITADADEFTADFVLTPTVRSRGYSPTCGGSFVVTERADSNGGLVLTERACPQFPSRLFTGPADPRFVDWSAGAAAGLGSASTADRDERIKTMDETWIFGVFLGAFFVVGFAAGLTWRQGACGDVNA
;
A
#
# COMPACT_ATOMS: atom_id res chain seq x y z
N GLU A 1 31.22 33.29 -4.96
CA GLU A 1 30.10 33.16 -4.01
C GLU A 1 28.84 33.16 -4.84
N ASP A 2 28.40 31.97 -5.23
CA ASP A 2 27.02 31.67 -5.61
C ASP A 2 26.90 30.17 -5.41
N ASP A 3 26.76 29.79 -4.14
CA ASP A 3 26.55 28.43 -3.67
C ASP A 3 25.04 28.15 -3.75
N SER A 4 24.50 28.14 -4.98
CA SER A 4 23.07 27.93 -5.25
C SER A 4 22.70 26.50 -5.60
N ASP A 5 23.63 25.54 -5.47
CA ASP A 5 23.50 24.17 -5.99
C ASP A 5 23.58 23.10 -4.90
N SER A 6 23.12 23.41 -3.67
CA SER A 6 22.72 22.33 -2.76
C SER A 6 21.32 21.84 -3.12
N ASP A 7 21.17 21.30 -4.34
CA ASP A 7 19.99 20.52 -4.69
C ASP A 7 19.93 19.35 -3.71
N TYR A 8 19.01 19.41 -2.76
CA TYR A 8 18.71 18.28 -1.88
C TYR A 8 18.04 17.20 -2.73
N TYR A 9 18.83 16.34 -3.37
CA TYR A 9 18.34 15.13 -4.01
C TYR A 9 17.90 14.15 -2.91
N TYR A 10 16.59 14.08 -2.69
CA TYR A 10 16.00 13.13 -1.74
C TYR A 10 16.05 11.70 -2.27
N ASN A 11 15.99 11.52 -3.59
CA ASN A 11 16.13 10.22 -4.23
C ASN A 11 17.58 9.73 -4.12
N ARG A 12 17.77 8.44 -3.83
CA ARG A 12 19.10 7.86 -3.57
C ARG A 12 19.05 6.34 -3.64
N THR A 13 20.20 5.72 -3.90
CA THR A 13 20.36 4.26 -3.83
C THR A 13 21.15 3.87 -2.57
N VAL A 14 20.76 2.76 -1.94
CA VAL A 14 21.49 2.12 -0.84
C VAL A 14 21.66 0.63 -1.16
N HIS A 15 22.88 0.13 -1.12
CA HIS A 15 23.21 -1.27 -1.39
C HIS A 15 23.47 -2.05 -0.09
N PHE A 16 22.92 -3.26 0.00
CA PHE A 16 23.15 -4.23 1.06
C PHE A 16 23.87 -5.45 0.49
N GLY A 17 25.19 -5.29 0.30
CA GLY A 17 26.01 -6.30 -0.36
C GLY A 17 25.49 -6.64 -1.76
N ASP A 18 25.50 -7.92 -2.09
CA ASP A 18 24.91 -8.52 -3.28
C ASP A 18 23.46 -9.00 -3.05
N VAL A 19 22.87 -8.74 -1.88
CA VAL A 19 21.50 -9.16 -1.56
C VAL A 19 20.49 -8.18 -2.14
N ALA A 20 20.53 -6.90 -1.74
CA ALA A 20 19.48 -5.96 -2.13
C ALA A 20 20.01 -4.55 -2.40
N SER A 21 19.44 -3.90 -3.41
CA SER A 21 19.58 -2.46 -3.66
C SER A 21 18.25 -1.78 -3.43
N PHE A 22 18.22 -0.80 -2.53
CA PHE A 22 17.07 0.05 -2.29
C PHE A 22 17.23 1.35 -3.07
N HIS A 23 16.39 1.53 -4.09
CA HIS A 23 16.25 2.75 -4.86
C HIS A 23 15.11 3.57 -4.26
N VAL A 24 15.46 4.58 -3.48
CA VAL A 24 14.52 5.44 -2.77
C VAL A 24 14.09 6.57 -3.71
N LEU A 25 12.78 6.70 -3.95
CA LEU A 25 12.20 7.75 -4.79
C LEU A 25 11.73 8.95 -3.99
N GLU A 26 11.71 10.11 -4.64
CA GLU A 26 11.04 11.33 -4.21
C GLU A 26 9.83 11.56 -5.12
N THR A 27 8.62 11.53 -4.56
CA THR A 27 7.35 11.59 -5.35
C THR A 27 6.40 12.70 -4.90
N ARG A 28 6.93 13.75 -4.25
CA ARG A 28 6.14 14.82 -3.62
C ARG A 28 6.64 16.22 -3.95
N LEU A 29 7.93 16.47 -3.88
CA LEU A 29 8.51 17.82 -3.84
C LEU A 29 8.97 18.32 -5.21
N THR A 30 9.49 17.43 -6.05
CA THR A 30 10.31 17.83 -7.21
C THR A 30 9.52 17.86 -8.52
N ALA A 31 8.79 16.79 -8.85
CA ALA A 31 8.17 16.61 -10.15
C ALA A 31 6.65 16.46 -10.11
N ARG A 32 6.05 16.45 -8.92
CA ARG A 32 4.66 16.07 -8.75
C ARG A 32 3.70 17.13 -9.32
N THR A 33 2.87 16.78 -10.30
CA THR A 33 1.76 17.62 -10.75
C THR A 33 0.60 17.58 -9.75
N ASP A 34 -0.22 18.64 -9.72
CA ASP A 34 -1.25 18.84 -8.67
C ASP A 34 -2.26 17.67 -8.61
N PRO A 35 -2.27 16.86 -7.52
CA PRO A 35 -3.19 15.73 -7.40
C PRO A 35 -4.67 16.15 -7.32
N ASN A 36 -4.96 17.44 -7.08
CA ASN A 36 -6.32 17.96 -6.99
C ASN A 36 -6.86 18.48 -8.32
N ALA A 37 -6.06 18.49 -9.39
CA ALA A 37 -6.44 19.04 -10.69
C ALA A 37 -7.35 18.12 -11.53
N ASN A 38 -7.67 16.92 -11.03
CA ASN A 38 -8.55 15.98 -11.72
C ASN A 38 -9.93 16.62 -12.04
N PRO A 39 -10.57 16.24 -13.17
CA PRO A 39 -11.76 16.92 -13.68
C PRO A 39 -13.00 16.75 -12.79
N SER A 40 -12.97 15.81 -11.83
CA SER A 40 -14.06 15.56 -10.89
C SER A 40 -13.76 16.04 -9.46
N GLY A 41 -12.65 16.74 -9.21
CA GLY A 41 -12.25 17.23 -7.90
C GLY A 41 -12.31 16.13 -6.83
N ASN A 42 -13.05 16.37 -5.73
CA ASN A 42 -13.34 15.32 -4.75
C ASN A 42 -14.37 14.32 -5.33
N VAL A 43 -13.86 13.21 -5.87
CA VAL A 43 -14.65 12.18 -6.55
C VAL A 43 -15.78 11.65 -5.67
N TRP A 44 -15.50 11.35 -4.39
CA TRP A 44 -16.50 10.82 -3.45
C TRP A 44 -17.64 11.80 -3.19
N ALA A 45 -17.30 13.06 -2.88
CA ALA A 45 -18.29 14.09 -2.59
C ALA A 45 -19.16 14.39 -3.83
N ASN A 46 -18.54 14.46 -5.00
CA ASN A 46 -19.25 14.75 -6.24
C ASN A 46 -20.12 13.58 -6.70
N LEU A 47 -19.65 12.33 -6.56
CA LEU A 47 -20.44 11.13 -6.83
C LEU A 47 -21.64 11.04 -5.87
N THR A 48 -21.43 11.33 -4.57
CA THR A 48 -22.51 11.40 -3.58
C THR A 48 -23.59 12.40 -4.00
N LYS A 49 -23.19 13.60 -4.44
CA LYS A 49 -24.11 14.65 -4.92
C LYS A 49 -24.84 14.26 -6.20
N GLU A 50 -24.14 13.67 -7.17
CA GLU A 50 -24.72 13.20 -8.44
C GLU A 50 -25.78 12.12 -8.19
N ILE A 51 -25.51 11.16 -7.31
CA ILE A 51 -26.47 10.11 -6.95
C ILE A 51 -27.66 10.72 -6.20
N ALA A 52 -27.42 11.59 -5.22
CA ALA A 52 -28.48 12.15 -4.37
C ALA A 52 -29.53 12.96 -5.14
N THR A 53 -29.12 13.64 -6.23
CA THR A 53 -30.01 14.47 -7.06
C THR A 53 -30.73 13.68 -8.16
N SER A 54 -30.36 12.42 -8.38
CA SER A 54 -30.95 11.59 -9.43
C SER A 54 -32.32 11.02 -9.04
N ALA A 55 -33.23 10.97 -10.03
CA ALA A 55 -34.50 10.25 -9.91
C ALA A 55 -34.30 8.72 -9.80
N THR A 56 -33.15 8.20 -10.23
CA THR A 56 -32.77 6.77 -10.20
C THR A 56 -31.71 6.49 -9.12
N LYS A 57 -31.72 7.25 -8.02
CA LYS A 57 -30.72 7.13 -6.94
C LYS A 57 -30.63 5.74 -6.29
N ALA A 58 -31.70 4.94 -6.34
CA ALA A 58 -31.74 3.59 -5.79
C ALA A 58 -30.83 2.63 -6.57
N PRO A 59 -29.91 1.89 -5.93
CA PRO A 59 -29.01 0.94 -6.59
C PRO A 59 -29.69 -0.09 -7.50
N ALA A 60 -30.89 -0.57 -7.12
CA ALA A 60 -31.69 -1.50 -7.92
C ALA A 60 -32.10 -0.93 -9.28
N SER A 61 -32.16 0.41 -9.41
CA SER A 61 -32.60 1.12 -10.61
C SER A 61 -31.45 1.65 -11.46
N TRP A 62 -30.19 1.43 -11.07
CA TRP A 62 -29.05 1.96 -11.84
C TRP A 62 -28.90 1.32 -13.23
N PRO A 63 -29.02 -0.01 -13.44
CA PRO A 63 -28.82 -0.60 -14.75
C PRO A 63 -29.71 0.02 -15.84
N GLY A 64 -29.09 0.51 -16.92
CA GLY A 64 -29.74 1.19 -18.04
C GLY A 64 -30.19 2.64 -17.75
N SER A 65 -30.02 3.15 -16.53
CA SER A 65 -30.49 4.47 -16.12
C SER A 65 -29.67 5.62 -16.69
N SER A 66 -30.22 6.84 -16.58
CA SER A 66 -29.45 8.06 -16.85
C SER A 66 -28.31 8.26 -15.86
N LEU A 67 -28.48 7.85 -14.60
CA LEU A 67 -27.45 7.94 -13.57
C LEU A 67 -26.27 7.02 -13.89
N GLU A 68 -26.50 5.77 -14.30
CA GLU A 68 -25.41 4.88 -14.72
C GLU A 68 -24.62 5.49 -15.90
N ARG A 69 -25.31 6.02 -16.92
CA ARG A 69 -24.62 6.69 -18.04
C ARG A 69 -23.76 7.86 -17.57
N ARG A 70 -24.25 8.64 -16.59
CA ARG A 70 -23.51 9.75 -15.98
C ARG A 70 -22.28 9.27 -15.20
N ILE A 71 -22.43 8.24 -14.37
CA ILE A 71 -21.31 7.65 -13.61
C ILE A 71 -20.24 7.08 -14.56
N ARG A 72 -20.66 6.41 -15.64
CA ARG A 72 -19.73 5.91 -16.68
C ARG A 72 -19.02 7.06 -17.40
N ALA A 73 -19.71 8.17 -17.67
CA ALA A 73 -19.08 9.36 -18.26
C ALA A 73 -18.03 9.99 -17.31
N ILE A 74 -18.34 10.06 -16.00
CA ILE A 74 -17.38 10.48 -14.97
C ILE A 74 -16.15 9.56 -14.98
N LYS A 75 -16.35 8.24 -14.97
CA LYS A 75 -15.27 7.25 -15.08
C LYS A 75 -14.41 7.51 -16.32
N THR A 76 -15.00 7.66 -17.50
CA THR A 76 -14.27 7.93 -18.74
C THR A 76 -13.44 9.21 -18.65
N GLY A 77 -13.98 10.28 -18.05
CA GLY A 77 -13.22 11.52 -17.84
C GLY A 77 -12.04 11.35 -16.89
N LEU A 78 -12.23 10.62 -15.79
CA LEU A 78 -11.17 10.31 -14.82
C LEU A 78 -10.09 9.41 -15.42
N ASP A 79 -10.48 8.41 -16.21
CA ASP A 79 -9.56 7.52 -16.92
C ASP A 79 -8.75 8.23 -17.99
N ALA A 80 -9.37 9.17 -18.73
CA ALA A 80 -8.67 10.01 -19.67
C ALA A 80 -7.63 10.87 -18.96
N TYR A 81 -8.01 11.54 -17.86
CA TYR A 81 -7.12 12.42 -17.11
C TYR A 81 -5.91 11.67 -16.52
N ARG A 82 -6.11 10.53 -15.84
CA ARG A 82 -4.97 9.76 -15.30
C ARG A 82 -4.07 9.13 -16.38
N SER A 83 -4.52 9.09 -17.62
CA SER A 83 -3.75 8.59 -18.76
C SER A 83 -3.01 9.71 -19.50
N GLU A 84 -3.07 10.95 -19.01
CA GLU A 84 -2.35 12.08 -19.59
C GLU A 84 -0.83 11.89 -19.43
N GLU A 85 -0.12 11.99 -20.55
CA GLU A 85 1.32 11.67 -20.61
C GLU A 85 2.21 12.69 -19.90
N ASN A 86 1.71 13.92 -19.72
CA ASN A 86 2.40 15.05 -19.10
C ASN A 86 2.24 15.14 -17.58
N GLU A 87 1.39 14.30 -16.97
CA GLU A 87 1.22 14.26 -15.53
C GLU A 87 2.33 13.40 -14.91
N SER A 88 2.87 13.82 -13.76
CA SER A 88 4.02 13.17 -13.11
C SER A 88 3.93 13.17 -11.59
N MET A 89 4.48 12.13 -10.97
CA MET A 89 4.86 12.00 -9.57
C MET A 89 6.37 12.10 -9.38
N ALA A 90 7.15 11.29 -10.11
CA ALA A 90 8.61 11.21 -9.98
C ALA A 90 9.35 12.02 -11.06
N GLY A 91 8.72 12.19 -12.23
CA GLY A 91 9.28 12.93 -13.35
C GLY A 91 10.27 12.13 -14.19
N PRO A 92 10.47 12.53 -15.46
CA PRO A 92 11.26 11.77 -16.42
C PRO A 92 12.75 11.64 -16.04
N GLY A 93 13.34 12.66 -15.40
CA GLY A 93 14.75 12.62 -14.99
C GLY A 93 15.02 11.58 -13.91
N GLN A 94 14.16 11.52 -12.89
CA GLN A 94 14.27 10.53 -11.82
C GLN A 94 13.98 9.11 -12.32
N LEU A 95 13.03 8.94 -13.25
CA LEU A 95 12.75 7.63 -13.83
C LEU A 95 13.88 7.14 -14.75
N ALA A 96 14.58 8.03 -15.44
CA ALA A 96 15.80 7.68 -16.18
C ALA A 96 16.92 7.25 -15.23
N TRP A 97 17.16 8.04 -14.17
CA TRP A 97 18.10 7.67 -13.10
C TRP A 97 17.77 6.30 -12.49
N LEU A 98 16.50 6.05 -12.17
CA LEU A 98 16.05 4.77 -11.63
C LEU A 98 16.36 3.61 -12.58
N ALA A 99 16.10 3.77 -13.89
CA ALA A 99 16.40 2.73 -14.87
C ALA A 99 17.90 2.41 -14.91
N ASP A 100 18.76 3.44 -14.86
CA ASP A 100 20.22 3.27 -14.83
C ASP A 100 20.68 2.56 -13.54
N GLU A 101 20.15 2.95 -12.39
CA GLU A 101 20.49 2.37 -11.08
C GLU A 101 20.04 0.91 -10.95
N VAL A 102 18.81 0.60 -11.37
CA VAL A 102 18.27 -0.77 -11.38
C VAL A 102 19.11 -1.65 -12.30
N THR A 103 19.39 -1.18 -13.52
CA THR A 103 20.20 -1.91 -14.50
C THR A 103 21.63 -2.14 -13.99
N GLY A 104 22.27 -1.10 -13.45
CA GLY A 104 23.63 -1.17 -12.93
C GLY A 104 23.75 -2.09 -11.72
N SER A 105 22.77 -2.04 -10.81
CA SER A 105 22.69 -2.94 -9.66
C SER A 105 22.49 -4.39 -10.08
N ALA A 106 21.57 -4.65 -11.01
CA ALA A 106 21.28 -6.00 -11.48
C ALA A 106 22.50 -6.60 -12.20
N ALA A 107 23.16 -5.82 -13.06
CA ALA A 107 24.38 -6.22 -13.77
C ALA A 107 25.57 -6.48 -12.84
N SER A 108 25.58 -5.86 -11.65
CA SER A 108 26.59 -6.09 -10.61
C SER A 108 26.32 -7.35 -9.77
N GLY A 109 25.27 -8.12 -10.09
CA GLY A 109 24.94 -9.39 -9.44
C GLY A 109 24.07 -9.25 -8.19
N VAL A 110 23.50 -8.06 -7.91
CA VAL A 110 22.60 -7.89 -6.76
C VAL A 110 21.30 -8.65 -7.00
N ALA A 111 20.89 -9.47 -6.03
CA ALA A 111 19.73 -10.34 -6.15
C ALA A 111 18.39 -9.60 -6.27
N TRP A 112 18.18 -8.55 -5.45
CA TRP A 112 16.91 -7.82 -5.37
C TRP A 112 17.07 -6.33 -5.68
N GLN A 113 16.22 -5.79 -6.56
CA GLN A 113 16.08 -4.36 -6.82
C GLN A 113 14.77 -3.88 -6.21
N VAL A 114 14.89 -3.16 -5.11
CA VAL A 114 13.77 -2.70 -4.28
C VAL A 114 13.52 -1.23 -4.54
N ILE A 115 12.33 -0.88 -5.02
CA ILE A 115 11.88 0.52 -5.05
C ILE A 115 11.21 0.83 -3.72
N ALA A 116 11.74 1.84 -3.02
CA ALA A 116 11.12 2.38 -1.83
C ALA A 116 10.51 3.75 -2.15
N GLN A 117 9.19 3.85 -2.03
CA GLN A 117 8.45 5.04 -2.42
C GLN A 117 7.23 5.25 -1.51
N ALA A 118 6.48 6.34 -1.70
CA ALA A 118 5.47 6.77 -0.75
C ALA A 118 4.12 6.02 -0.84
N SER A 119 3.59 5.75 -2.04
CA SER A 119 2.17 5.43 -2.26
C SER A 119 1.98 4.19 -3.14
N PRO A 120 0.89 3.42 -3.03
CA PRO A 120 0.71 2.16 -3.78
C PRO A 120 0.91 2.31 -5.30
N VAL A 121 1.66 1.38 -5.90
CA VAL A 121 1.93 1.28 -7.34
C VAL A 121 1.07 0.21 -7.99
N MET A 122 0.87 -0.95 -7.38
CA MET A 122 0.12 -2.07 -7.96
C MET A 122 -1.32 -1.63 -8.15
N ASP A 123 -1.95 -2.15 -9.19
CA ASP A 123 -3.30 -1.71 -9.52
C ASP A 123 -4.29 -2.12 -8.43
N MET A 124 -4.96 -1.11 -7.88
CA MET A 124 -5.88 -1.21 -6.76
C MET A 124 -7.13 -0.35 -7.00
N MET A 125 -8.11 -0.94 -7.68
CA MET A 125 -9.43 -0.34 -7.86
C MET A 125 -10.24 -0.27 -6.57
N SER A 126 -11.20 0.67 -6.54
CA SER A 126 -12.24 0.81 -5.51
C SER A 126 -12.89 -0.54 -5.15
N PRO A 127 -13.28 -0.75 -3.89
CA PRO A 127 -13.78 -2.03 -3.43
C PRO A 127 -15.15 -2.36 -4.04
N ASP A 128 -15.27 -3.52 -4.69
CA ASP A 128 -16.54 -4.03 -5.23
C ASP A 128 -17.38 -4.65 -4.10
N LEU A 129 -18.18 -3.81 -3.44
CA LEU A 129 -18.94 -4.21 -2.25
C LEU A 129 -19.97 -5.30 -2.53
N GLU A 130 -20.49 -5.42 -3.75
CA GLU A 130 -21.47 -6.45 -4.08
C GLU A 130 -20.83 -7.81 -4.18
N LYS A 131 -19.75 -7.90 -4.97
CA LYS A 131 -18.99 -9.15 -5.04
C LYS A 131 -18.44 -9.53 -3.68
N ALA A 132 -18.07 -8.54 -2.87
CA ALA A 132 -17.61 -8.79 -1.51
C ALA A 132 -18.69 -9.38 -0.63
N ALA A 133 -19.90 -8.80 -0.65
CA ALA A 133 -21.04 -9.31 0.10
C ALA A 133 -21.41 -10.73 -0.34
N ASP A 134 -21.46 -10.97 -1.66
CA ASP A 134 -21.79 -12.28 -2.22
C ASP A 134 -20.72 -13.33 -1.87
N ALA A 135 -19.43 -12.97 -1.92
CA ALA A 135 -18.33 -13.84 -1.54
C ALA A 135 -18.35 -14.17 -0.03
N LEU A 136 -18.53 -13.16 0.83
CA LEU A 136 -18.61 -13.35 2.28
C LEU A 136 -19.81 -14.23 2.69
N ASP A 137 -20.97 -14.02 2.04
CA ASP A 137 -22.14 -14.88 2.24
C ASP A 137 -21.87 -16.31 1.76
N GLY A 138 -21.22 -16.47 0.59
CA GLY A 138 -20.83 -17.78 0.05
C GLY A 138 -19.83 -18.54 0.93
N ASP A 139 -18.93 -17.82 1.60
CA ASP A 139 -17.95 -18.37 2.55
C ASP A 139 -18.56 -18.68 3.93
N GLY A 140 -19.81 -18.30 4.18
CA GLY A 140 -20.48 -18.44 5.48
C GLY A 140 -19.90 -17.51 6.55
N ALA A 141 -19.30 -16.39 6.17
CA ALA A 141 -18.81 -15.38 7.11
C ALA A 141 -19.97 -14.83 7.95
N THR A 142 -19.74 -14.59 9.24
CA THR A 142 -20.79 -14.06 10.12
C THR A 142 -21.21 -12.66 9.65
N PRO A 143 -22.50 -12.43 9.35
CA PRO A 143 -22.95 -11.13 8.87
C PRO A 143 -22.97 -10.09 10.00
N PRO A 144 -23.00 -8.79 9.64
CA PRO A 144 -23.15 -7.71 10.60
C PRO A 144 -24.38 -7.87 11.51
N THR A 145 -24.27 -7.41 12.76
CA THR A 145 -25.32 -7.56 13.76
C THR A 145 -26.66 -7.00 13.26
N GLY A 146 -27.72 -7.81 13.36
CA GLY A 146 -29.07 -7.40 12.93
C GLY A 146 -29.40 -7.71 11.47
N HIS A 147 -28.47 -8.30 10.71
CA HIS A 147 -28.68 -8.69 9.32
C HIS A 147 -28.56 -10.21 9.13
N GLY A 148 -29.39 -10.77 8.24
CA GLY A 148 -29.37 -12.19 7.93
C GLY A 148 -28.23 -12.63 7.01
N SER A 149 -27.58 -11.68 6.33
CA SER A 149 -26.47 -11.89 5.39
C SER A 149 -25.72 -10.57 5.15
N TRP A 150 -24.52 -10.62 4.60
CA TRP A 150 -23.76 -9.46 4.14
C TRP A 150 -24.48 -8.72 3.02
N ARG A 151 -25.09 -9.46 2.08
CA ARG A 151 -25.92 -8.86 1.03
C ARG A 151 -27.09 -8.08 1.63
N ALA A 152 -27.79 -8.65 2.61
CA ALA A 152 -28.88 -7.97 3.30
C ALA A 152 -28.41 -6.72 4.07
N ALA A 153 -27.21 -6.74 4.65
CA ALA A 153 -26.60 -5.58 5.30
C ALA A 153 -26.30 -4.46 4.29
N LEU A 154 -25.63 -4.80 3.18
CA LEU A 154 -25.32 -3.86 2.11
C LEU A 154 -26.58 -3.21 1.52
N GLU A 155 -27.63 -4.00 1.27
CA GLU A 155 -28.90 -3.50 0.73
C GLU A 155 -29.61 -2.55 1.70
N ALA A 156 -29.54 -2.84 3.01
CA ALA A 156 -30.09 -1.95 4.04
C ALA A 156 -29.31 -0.63 4.12
N TRP A 157 -27.97 -0.68 4.15
CA TRP A 157 -27.14 0.53 4.27
C TRP A 157 -27.23 1.46 3.07
N THR A 158 -27.41 0.88 1.88
CA THR A 158 -27.50 1.63 0.62
C THR A 158 -28.94 2.01 0.24
N ASP A 159 -29.94 1.64 1.04
CA ASP A 159 -31.37 1.76 0.71
C ASP A 159 -31.62 1.28 -0.73
N TRP A 160 -31.34 -0.01 -0.96
CA TRP A 160 -31.21 -0.62 -2.28
C TRP A 160 -32.38 -0.31 -3.24
N THR A 161 -33.60 -0.29 -2.70
CA THR A 161 -34.85 -0.09 -3.44
C THR A 161 -35.37 1.34 -3.41
N GLY A 162 -34.70 2.27 -2.70
CA GLY A 162 -35.02 3.69 -2.74
C GLY A 162 -36.23 4.12 -1.89
N THR A 163 -36.49 3.42 -0.80
CA THR A 163 -37.65 3.68 0.07
C THR A 163 -37.40 4.81 1.07
N ALA A 164 -36.14 5.19 1.29
CA ALA A 164 -35.78 6.17 2.30
C ALA A 164 -36.00 7.62 1.82
N PRO A 165 -36.40 8.54 2.72
CA PRO A 165 -36.49 9.96 2.38
C PRO A 165 -35.12 10.56 2.03
N PRO A 166 -35.09 11.73 1.36
CA PRO A 166 -33.85 12.48 1.18
C PRO A 166 -33.14 12.74 2.52
N ASN A 167 -31.82 12.62 2.54
CA ASN A 167 -30.96 12.75 3.73
C ASN A 167 -31.20 11.70 4.83
N ALA A 168 -31.86 10.59 4.52
CA ALA A 168 -31.92 9.46 5.44
C ALA A 168 -30.52 8.99 5.83
N GLU A 169 -30.39 8.65 7.10
CA GLU A 169 -29.21 7.97 7.62
C GLU A 169 -29.54 6.48 7.77
N SER A 170 -28.61 5.62 7.36
CA SER A 170 -28.57 4.23 7.79
C SER A 170 -27.57 4.10 8.95
N PHE A 171 -27.61 2.98 9.66
CA PHE A 171 -26.64 2.69 10.70
C PHE A 171 -25.75 1.54 10.24
N GLY A 172 -24.46 1.82 10.12
CA GLY A 172 -23.44 0.80 9.85
C GLY A 172 -23.13 -0.01 11.10
N ASP A 173 -22.15 -0.91 10.98
CA ASP A 173 -21.71 -1.68 12.14
C ASP A 173 -21.13 -0.76 13.24
N GLY A 174 -21.36 -1.12 14.50
CA GLY A 174 -21.01 -0.28 15.65
C GLY A 174 -21.91 0.96 15.87
N GLY A 175 -23.05 1.07 15.16
CA GLY A 175 -24.08 2.08 15.43
C GLY A 175 -23.75 3.49 14.92
N ARG A 176 -22.83 3.61 13.96
CA ARG A 176 -22.46 4.90 13.34
C ARG A 176 -23.46 5.30 12.27
N ALA A 177 -23.91 6.56 12.32
CA ALA A 177 -24.81 7.13 11.31
C ALA A 177 -24.10 7.27 9.96
N VAL A 178 -24.82 6.94 8.89
CA VAL A 178 -24.33 6.93 7.51
C VAL A 178 -25.28 7.71 6.63
N PRO A 179 -24.86 8.81 6.01
CA PRO A 179 -25.64 9.38 4.93
C PRO A 179 -25.79 8.33 3.81
N VAL A 180 -27.03 7.90 3.52
CA VAL A 180 -27.30 6.86 2.50
C VAL A 180 -26.64 7.18 1.15
N GLY A 181 -26.52 8.47 0.81
CA GLY A 181 -25.80 8.92 -0.38
C GLY A 181 -24.32 8.53 -0.40
N ALA A 182 -23.63 8.60 0.73
CA ALA A 182 -22.22 8.21 0.85
C ALA A 182 -22.05 6.69 0.70
N ALA A 183 -22.95 5.90 1.29
CA ALA A 183 -22.97 4.44 1.09
C ALA A 183 -23.18 4.06 -0.38
N ARG A 184 -24.10 4.74 -1.06
CA ARG A 184 -24.32 4.57 -2.50
C ARG A 184 -23.13 5.01 -3.34
N ALA A 185 -22.41 6.05 -2.94
CA ALA A 185 -21.21 6.49 -3.65
C ALA A 185 -20.10 5.44 -3.57
N LEU A 186 -19.82 4.87 -2.38
CA LEU A 186 -18.86 3.77 -2.21
C LEU A 186 -19.24 2.57 -3.09
N LEU A 187 -20.50 2.16 -3.04
CA LEU A 187 -21.03 1.09 -3.89
C LEU A 187 -20.83 1.38 -5.38
N ALA A 188 -21.15 2.59 -5.83
CA ALA A 188 -21.01 2.97 -7.23
C ALA A 188 -19.54 3.00 -7.69
N ALA A 189 -18.62 3.46 -6.86
CA ALA A 189 -17.19 3.49 -7.21
C ALA A 189 -16.62 2.10 -7.46
N GLY A 190 -16.96 1.12 -6.62
CA GLY A 190 -16.62 -0.29 -6.84
C GLY A 190 -17.30 -0.87 -8.08
N ARG A 191 -18.63 -0.83 -8.12
CA ARG A 191 -19.47 -1.39 -9.21
C ARG A 191 -19.05 -0.90 -10.59
N TYR A 192 -18.68 0.38 -10.70
CA TYR A 192 -18.30 1.01 -11.96
C TYR A 192 -16.79 1.23 -12.11
N ARG A 193 -15.97 0.68 -11.21
CA ARG A 193 -14.50 0.75 -11.27
C ARG A 193 -13.97 2.19 -11.42
N LEU A 194 -14.50 3.13 -10.64
CA LEU A 194 -13.99 4.49 -10.62
C LEU A 194 -12.68 4.53 -9.83
N ASN A 195 -11.65 5.16 -10.41
CA ASN A 195 -10.53 5.64 -9.64
C ASN A 195 -10.96 6.88 -8.85
N TRP A 196 -10.75 6.87 -7.54
CA TRP A 196 -11.04 8.01 -6.67
C TRP A 196 -9.76 8.69 -6.17
N ASN A 197 -8.64 7.96 -6.15
CA ASN A 197 -7.39 8.47 -5.60
C ASN A 197 -6.51 9.02 -6.72
N PHE A 198 -6.29 10.33 -6.69
CA PHE A 198 -5.31 11.00 -7.54
C PHE A 198 -4.08 11.42 -6.74
N ASP A 199 -4.02 11.00 -5.46
CA ASP A 199 -2.90 11.27 -4.57
C ASP A 199 -1.83 10.15 -4.57
N ASP A 200 -2.04 9.08 -5.33
CA ASP A 200 -1.11 7.96 -5.53
C ASP A 200 -0.91 7.63 -7.03
N TRP A 201 -0.16 6.57 -7.35
CA TRP A 201 0.15 6.20 -8.73
C TRP A 201 -1.09 5.82 -9.57
N HIS A 202 -2.25 5.58 -8.97
CA HIS A 202 -3.49 5.35 -9.71
C HIS A 202 -3.98 6.62 -10.40
N GLY A 203 -3.63 7.80 -9.88
CA GLY A 203 -3.86 9.10 -10.51
C GLY A 203 -2.97 9.39 -11.73
N TYR A 204 -1.88 8.62 -11.90
CA TYR A 204 -0.82 8.90 -12.87
C TYR A 204 -0.48 7.65 -13.68
N ALA A 205 -1.50 7.02 -14.28
CA ALA A 205 -1.37 5.73 -14.97
C ALA A 205 -0.31 5.73 -16.09
N ALA A 206 -0.17 6.85 -16.80
CA ALA A 206 0.87 7.00 -17.83
C ALA A 206 2.30 6.98 -17.24
N GLU A 207 2.55 7.72 -16.17
CA GLU A 207 3.86 7.72 -15.52
C GLU A 207 4.12 6.44 -14.72
N ARG A 208 3.09 5.86 -14.08
CA ARG A 208 3.15 4.53 -13.48
C ARG A 208 3.69 3.49 -14.46
N ARG A 209 3.23 3.49 -15.71
CA ARG A 209 3.77 2.60 -16.76
C ARG A 209 5.25 2.88 -17.03
N ARG A 210 5.70 4.14 -17.00
CA ARG A 210 7.13 4.49 -17.14
C ARG A 210 7.96 4.04 -15.93
N LEU A 211 7.44 4.16 -14.72
CA LEU A 211 8.05 3.61 -13.50
C LEU A 211 8.25 2.10 -13.64
N LEU A 212 7.21 1.38 -14.03
CA LEU A 212 7.28 -0.07 -14.21
C LEU A 212 8.26 -0.47 -15.33
N LYS A 213 8.38 0.32 -16.39
CA LYS A 213 9.42 0.14 -17.42
C LYS A 213 10.84 0.33 -16.91
N ALA A 214 11.04 1.26 -15.97
CA ALA A 214 12.35 1.50 -15.36
C ALA A 214 12.75 0.34 -14.43
N LEU A 215 11.77 -0.35 -13.83
CA LEU A 215 12.01 -1.44 -12.88
C LEU A 215 11.96 -2.84 -13.49
N VAL A 216 10.78 -3.25 -13.96
CA VAL A 216 10.42 -4.66 -14.19
C VAL A 216 11.36 -5.38 -15.19
N PRO A 217 11.65 -4.82 -16.38
CA PRO A 217 12.54 -5.51 -17.33
C PRO A 217 14.03 -5.39 -17.00
N ASN A 218 14.42 -4.52 -16.06
CA ASN A 218 15.81 -4.21 -15.77
C ASN A 218 16.32 -4.84 -14.47
N ALA A 219 15.43 -5.33 -13.62
CA ALA A 219 15.74 -5.98 -12.36
C ALA A 219 16.00 -7.48 -12.54
N ASN A 220 16.89 -8.04 -11.72
CA ASN A 220 16.96 -9.48 -11.48
C ASN A 220 15.69 -9.94 -10.75
N ARG A 221 15.33 -9.24 -9.66
CA ARG A 221 14.08 -9.47 -8.90
C ARG A 221 13.54 -8.16 -8.36
N ALA A 222 12.39 -7.73 -8.88
CA ALA A 222 11.79 -6.45 -8.55
C ALA A 222 10.82 -6.54 -7.35
N VAL A 223 11.04 -5.66 -6.36
CA VAL A 223 10.15 -5.46 -5.22
C VAL A 223 9.80 -3.99 -5.11
N ILE A 224 8.53 -3.67 -4.84
CA ILE A 224 8.07 -2.32 -4.54
C ILE A 224 7.61 -2.27 -3.09
N ILE A 225 8.00 -1.23 -2.37
CA ILE A 225 7.54 -0.94 -1.02
C ILE A 225 6.90 0.44 -1.00
N GLY A 226 5.69 0.51 -0.45
CA GLY A 226 4.92 1.74 -0.28
C GLY A 226 4.28 1.87 1.10
N GLY A 227 3.47 2.91 1.27
CA GLY A 227 2.78 3.26 2.50
C GLY A 227 1.62 4.20 2.19
N ASP A 228 1.56 5.37 2.87
CA ASP A 228 0.69 6.54 2.63
C ASP A 228 -0.84 6.31 2.69
N SER A 229 -1.35 5.24 2.07
CA SER A 229 -2.73 4.74 2.19
C SER A 229 -3.14 4.42 3.63
N HIS A 230 -2.15 4.14 4.50
CA HIS A 230 -2.28 3.71 5.90
C HIS A 230 -2.93 2.33 6.10
N ASP A 231 -3.10 1.56 5.04
CA ASP A 231 -3.69 0.22 5.05
C ASP A 231 -2.63 -0.80 4.59
N SER A 232 -2.83 -2.09 4.90
CA SER A 232 -1.87 -3.13 4.51
C SER A 232 -2.26 -3.73 3.16
N TRP A 233 -1.34 -3.71 2.20
CA TRP A 233 -1.57 -4.29 0.88
C TRP A 233 -0.38 -5.17 0.46
N ALA A 234 -0.68 -6.30 -0.17
CA ALA A 234 0.33 -7.10 -0.86
C ALA A 234 -0.21 -7.60 -2.19
N GLY A 235 0.63 -7.61 -3.22
CA GLY A 235 0.22 -8.08 -4.53
C GLY A 235 1.36 -8.19 -5.52
N VAL A 236 0.95 -8.38 -6.77
CA VAL A 236 1.84 -8.67 -7.88
C VAL A 236 1.58 -7.72 -9.05
N ILE A 237 2.63 -7.48 -9.83
CA ILE A 237 2.61 -6.71 -11.07
C ILE A 237 3.01 -7.63 -12.21
N ALA A 238 2.29 -7.54 -13.32
CA ALA A 238 2.54 -8.35 -14.52
C ALA A 238 3.97 -8.13 -15.06
N ALA A 239 4.59 -9.17 -15.59
CA ALA A 239 5.83 -9.04 -16.36
C ALA A 239 5.59 -8.37 -17.73
N ASP A 240 4.43 -8.64 -18.34
CA ASP A 240 4.05 -8.05 -19.62
C ASP A 240 3.45 -6.64 -19.43
N GLU A 241 4.09 -5.66 -20.07
CA GLU A 241 3.66 -4.27 -20.11
C GLU A 241 2.25 -4.07 -20.67
N THR A 242 1.75 -4.97 -21.53
CA THR A 242 0.38 -4.87 -22.07
C THR A 242 -0.68 -4.92 -20.97
N HIS A 243 -0.31 -5.43 -19.80
CA HIS A 243 -1.16 -5.48 -18.62
C HIS A 243 -1.01 -4.28 -17.68
N TRP A 244 -0.21 -3.25 -17.98
CA TRP A 244 -0.04 -2.08 -17.08
C TRP A 244 -0.98 -0.90 -17.42
N GLY A 245 -2.24 -1.19 -17.74
CA GLY A 245 -3.20 -0.22 -18.29
C GLY A 245 -4.17 0.39 -17.28
N ALA A 246 -4.95 1.37 -17.74
CA ALA A 246 -5.91 2.12 -16.93
C ALA A 246 -7.03 1.24 -16.35
N GLU A 247 -7.74 0.43 -17.16
CA GLU A 247 -8.90 -0.33 -16.65
C GLU A 247 -8.54 -1.47 -15.67
N GLY A 248 -7.25 -1.69 -15.50
CA GLY A 248 -6.65 -2.41 -14.40
C GLY A 248 -5.53 -3.31 -14.88
N SER A 249 -4.69 -3.73 -13.93
CA SER A 249 -3.59 -4.64 -14.25
C SER A 249 -3.99 -6.10 -14.10
N TRP A 250 -3.39 -6.96 -14.93
CA TRP A 250 -3.68 -8.39 -14.94
C TRP A 250 -2.37 -9.18 -14.98
N ALA A 251 -1.90 -9.67 -13.83
CA ALA A 251 -0.64 -10.43 -13.81
C ALA A 251 -0.79 -11.81 -14.48
N ALA A 252 -1.79 -12.63 -14.12
CA ALA A 252 -2.14 -13.86 -14.87
C ALA A 252 -3.37 -14.60 -14.33
N GLY A 253 -4.58 -14.10 -14.55
CA GLY A 253 -5.75 -14.98 -14.61
C GLY A 253 -6.45 -15.31 -13.29
N ALA A 254 -5.78 -15.33 -12.14
CA ALA A 254 -6.40 -15.68 -10.86
C ALA A 254 -5.62 -15.20 -9.62
N ARG A 255 -6.30 -15.13 -8.46
CA ARG A 255 -5.63 -14.97 -7.15
C ARG A 255 -4.86 -16.22 -6.74
N ASP A 256 -5.28 -17.40 -7.21
CA ASP A 256 -4.62 -18.67 -6.93
C ASP A 256 -3.24 -18.70 -7.62
N PRO A 257 -2.14 -18.73 -6.86
CA PRO A 257 -0.79 -18.80 -7.41
C PRO A 257 -0.58 -20.02 -8.32
N ALA A 258 -1.30 -21.12 -8.09
CA ALA A 258 -1.20 -22.34 -8.89
C ALA A 258 -1.79 -22.18 -10.31
N ALA A 259 -2.66 -21.18 -10.51
CA ALA A 259 -3.28 -20.87 -11.80
C ALA A 259 -2.55 -19.75 -12.56
N LEU A 260 -1.48 -19.18 -12.01
CA LEU A 260 -0.67 -18.17 -12.67
C LEU A 260 0.21 -18.80 -13.75
N GLU A 261 0.14 -18.26 -14.97
CA GLU A 261 1.07 -18.59 -16.05
C GLU A 261 2.52 -18.40 -15.59
N PRO A 262 3.44 -19.34 -15.91
CA PRO A 262 4.88 -19.17 -15.65
C PRO A 262 5.43 -17.85 -16.22
N GLY A 263 6.37 -17.21 -15.52
CA GLY A 263 6.97 -15.94 -15.96
C GLY A 263 6.06 -14.71 -15.95
N SER A 264 4.81 -14.83 -15.48
CA SER A 264 3.82 -13.75 -15.60
C SER A 264 3.93 -12.64 -14.56
N VAL A 265 4.64 -12.86 -13.46
CA VAL A 265 4.86 -11.86 -12.40
C VAL A 265 6.25 -11.25 -12.57
N GLY A 266 6.29 -9.95 -12.84
CA GLY A 266 7.52 -9.19 -13.05
C GLY A 266 7.97 -8.41 -11.81
N ALA A 267 7.06 -8.06 -10.92
CA ALA A 267 7.37 -7.46 -9.62
C ALA A 267 6.33 -7.85 -8.57
N VAL A 268 6.71 -7.71 -7.31
CA VAL A 268 5.81 -7.83 -6.15
C VAL A 268 5.76 -6.51 -5.41
N GLU A 269 4.68 -6.26 -4.68
CA GLU A 269 4.53 -5.04 -3.89
C GLU A 269 3.99 -5.31 -2.50
N PHE A 270 4.53 -4.55 -1.54
CA PHE A 270 4.11 -4.52 -0.15
C PHE A 270 3.92 -3.08 0.31
N ASP A 271 2.68 -2.70 0.59
CA ASP A 271 2.34 -1.39 1.12
C ASP A 271 2.05 -1.50 2.62
N THR A 272 2.80 -0.72 3.38
CA THR A 272 2.80 -0.78 4.83
C THR A 272 1.58 -0.08 5.45
N PRO A 273 0.93 -0.68 6.48
CA PRO A 273 -0.05 0.04 7.27
C PRO A 273 0.63 1.19 8.00
N SER A 274 -0.16 2.15 8.46
CA SER A 274 0.40 3.23 9.25
C SER A 274 0.76 2.80 10.68
N VAL A 275 1.70 3.52 11.28
CA VAL A 275 2.03 3.36 12.70
C VAL A 275 0.86 3.83 13.59
N SER A 276 0.22 4.95 13.23
CA SER A 276 -0.83 5.57 14.05
C SER A 276 -2.02 6.21 13.31
N PRO A 277 -1.87 6.96 12.20
CA PRO A 277 -3.00 7.65 11.60
C PRO A 277 -4.00 6.69 10.92
N PRO A 278 -5.32 6.95 11.00
CA PRO A 278 -6.31 6.12 10.30
C PRO A 278 -6.20 6.24 8.78
N GLY A 279 -6.49 5.14 8.08
CA GLY A 279 -6.58 5.11 6.62
C GLY A 279 -7.84 5.77 6.08
N ALA A 280 -7.84 6.03 4.77
CA ALA A 280 -8.91 6.78 4.11
C ALA A 280 -10.27 6.09 4.29
N PHE A 281 -10.30 4.75 4.24
CA PHE A 281 -11.53 3.97 4.44
C PHE A 281 -12.02 4.02 5.88
N GLU A 282 -11.13 3.92 6.87
CA GLU A 282 -11.49 4.04 8.28
C GLU A 282 -12.05 5.43 8.62
N GLN A 283 -11.52 6.49 7.99
CA GLN A 283 -11.98 7.86 8.21
C GLN A 283 -13.30 8.15 7.48
N SER A 284 -13.37 7.84 6.19
CA SER A 284 -14.46 8.28 5.30
C SER A 284 -15.63 7.30 5.28
N PHE A 285 -15.36 6.03 5.54
CA PHE A 285 -16.32 4.92 5.48
C PHE A 285 -16.32 4.12 6.79
N ALA A 286 -16.14 4.83 7.90
CA ALA A 286 -16.12 4.32 9.28
C ALA A 286 -17.33 3.44 9.69
N TRP A 287 -18.36 3.41 8.86
CA TRP A 287 -19.60 2.66 9.00
C TRP A 287 -19.59 1.29 8.31
N CYS A 288 -18.74 1.14 7.30
CA CYS A 288 -18.59 -0.08 6.54
C CYS A 288 -17.58 -0.97 7.28
N PRO A 289 -17.92 -2.23 7.60
CA PRO A 289 -16.95 -3.15 8.18
C PRO A 289 -15.72 -3.29 7.27
N SER A 290 -14.51 -3.30 7.88
CA SER A 290 -13.26 -3.48 7.15
C SER A 290 -13.29 -4.76 6.31
N GLU A 291 -13.93 -5.81 6.79
CA GLU A 291 -14.08 -7.10 6.13
C GLU A 291 -14.76 -6.97 4.75
N LEU A 292 -15.75 -6.07 4.63
CA LEU A 292 -16.43 -5.83 3.35
C LEU A 292 -15.57 -4.98 2.41
N ILE A 293 -14.80 -4.02 2.94
CA ILE A 293 -13.85 -3.21 2.18
C ILE A 293 -12.69 -4.05 1.66
N ASP A 294 -12.06 -4.82 2.55
CA ASP A 294 -10.91 -5.68 2.28
C ASP A 294 -11.26 -6.73 1.22
N ARG A 295 -12.38 -7.46 1.42
CA ARG A 295 -12.88 -8.40 0.43
C ARG A 295 -13.22 -7.68 -0.88
N GLY A 296 -13.82 -6.49 -0.83
CA GLY A 296 -14.16 -5.72 -2.03
C GLY A 296 -12.95 -5.33 -2.87
N HIS A 297 -11.83 -4.93 -2.24
CA HIS A 297 -10.59 -4.65 -2.97
C HIS A 297 -10.02 -5.90 -3.62
N LEU A 298 -10.04 -7.02 -2.89
CA LEU A 298 -9.62 -8.30 -3.47
C LEU A 298 -10.50 -8.65 -4.68
N GLU A 299 -11.84 -8.56 -4.57
CA GLU A 299 -12.80 -8.87 -5.66
C GLU A 299 -12.72 -7.92 -6.85
N ALA A 300 -12.34 -6.67 -6.61
CA ALA A 300 -12.14 -5.69 -7.68
C ALA A 300 -10.81 -5.92 -8.44
N ASN A 301 -9.81 -6.52 -7.79
CA ASN A 301 -8.44 -6.64 -8.29
C ASN A 301 -7.90 -8.08 -8.28
N PRO A 302 -8.60 -9.07 -8.88
CA PRO A 302 -8.20 -10.47 -8.78
C PRO A 302 -6.91 -10.80 -9.54
N GLY A 303 -6.45 -9.93 -10.44
CA GLY A 303 -5.20 -10.09 -11.18
C GLY A 303 -3.95 -9.67 -10.41
N THR A 304 -4.06 -8.74 -9.46
CA THR A 304 -2.91 -8.09 -8.79
C THR A 304 -2.90 -8.30 -7.29
N LEU A 305 -4.01 -8.00 -6.61
CA LEU A 305 -4.06 -7.95 -5.16
C LEU A 305 -4.13 -9.37 -4.57
N ARG A 306 -3.36 -9.62 -3.52
CA ARG A 306 -3.33 -10.88 -2.76
C ARG A 306 -3.71 -10.68 -1.30
N HIS A 307 -3.41 -9.50 -0.77
CA HIS A 307 -3.70 -9.12 0.60
C HIS A 307 -4.29 -7.72 0.65
N ALA A 308 -5.34 -7.57 1.45
CA ALA A 308 -5.95 -6.31 1.80
C ALA A 308 -6.31 -6.38 3.29
N GLN A 309 -5.82 -5.44 4.07
CA GLN A 309 -6.23 -5.29 5.45
C GLN A 309 -6.29 -3.82 5.85
N THR A 310 -7.50 -3.28 5.84
CA THR A 310 -7.78 -1.88 6.16
C THR A 310 -8.07 -1.68 7.64
N GLY A 311 -7.87 -0.44 8.10
CA GLY A 311 -8.26 -0.03 9.46
C GLY A 311 -7.46 -0.71 10.57
N ARG A 312 -6.26 -1.20 10.26
CA ARG A 312 -5.28 -1.71 11.23
C ARG A 312 -4.05 -0.80 11.26
N ARG A 313 -3.22 -0.98 12.28
CA ARG A 313 -1.97 -0.21 12.49
C ARG A 313 -0.82 -1.16 12.64
N GLY A 314 0.37 -0.77 12.26
CA GLY A 314 1.50 -1.66 12.29
C GLY A 314 2.70 -1.17 11.50
N PHE A 315 3.45 -2.14 11.03
CA PHE A 315 4.56 -1.98 10.09
C PHE A 315 4.80 -3.31 9.38
N VAL A 316 5.65 -3.32 8.36
CA VAL A 316 6.13 -4.55 7.71
C VAL A 316 7.55 -4.83 8.18
N MET A 317 7.81 -6.09 8.54
CA MET A 317 9.15 -6.60 8.78
C MET A 317 9.61 -7.37 7.55
N ILE A 318 10.79 -7.00 7.02
CA ILE A 318 11.36 -7.60 5.82
C ILE A 318 12.59 -8.41 6.21
N THR A 319 12.69 -9.64 5.72
CA THR A 319 13.91 -10.46 5.75
C THR A 319 14.23 -10.88 4.33
N ALA A 320 15.47 -10.69 3.89
CA ALA A 320 15.90 -11.05 2.54
C ALA A 320 17.29 -11.70 2.54
N ASP A 321 17.46 -12.69 1.67
CA ASP A 321 18.73 -13.24 1.22
C ASP A 321 18.78 -13.29 -0.31
N ALA A 322 19.74 -14.00 -0.92
CA ALA A 322 19.88 -14.03 -2.37
C ALA A 322 18.72 -14.73 -3.12
N ASP A 323 17.96 -15.59 -2.44
CA ASP A 323 16.95 -16.47 -3.03
C ASP A 323 15.53 -16.13 -2.58
N GLU A 324 15.36 -15.63 -1.35
CA GLU A 324 14.07 -15.33 -0.74
C GLU A 324 13.96 -13.88 -0.25
N PHE A 325 12.79 -13.28 -0.47
CA PHE A 325 12.40 -12.00 0.13
C PHE A 325 11.07 -12.18 0.86
N THR A 326 11.05 -11.88 2.16
CA THR A 326 9.86 -12.06 3.00
C THR A 326 9.32 -10.73 3.49
N ALA A 327 8.00 -10.66 3.62
CA ALA A 327 7.29 -9.51 4.18
C ALA A 327 6.25 -10.00 5.19
N ASP A 328 6.48 -9.66 6.46
CA ASP A 328 5.62 -9.99 7.58
C ASP A 328 4.87 -8.72 8.05
N PHE A 329 3.55 -8.67 7.90
CA PHE A 329 2.71 -7.58 8.38
C PHE A 329 2.52 -7.71 9.90
N VAL A 330 3.23 -6.88 10.65
CA VAL A 330 3.15 -6.81 12.10
C VAL A 330 2.11 -5.78 12.49
N LEU A 331 0.98 -6.24 13.00
CA LEU A 331 -0.12 -5.38 13.42
C LEU A 331 -0.14 -5.15 14.92
N THR A 332 -0.59 -3.96 15.29
CA THR A 332 -0.84 -3.55 16.67
C THR A 332 -2.35 -3.48 16.90
N PRO A 333 -2.87 -4.06 17.99
CA PRO A 333 -4.30 -4.02 18.29
C PRO A 333 -4.76 -2.65 18.80
N THR A 334 -3.82 -1.76 19.17
CA THR A 334 -4.13 -0.43 19.67
C THR A 334 -2.92 0.50 19.58
N VAL A 335 -3.18 1.76 19.26
CA VAL A 335 -2.22 2.87 19.34
C VAL A 335 -2.49 3.78 20.54
N ARG A 336 -3.47 3.40 21.38
CA ARG A 336 -3.88 4.15 22.58
C ARG A 336 -3.27 3.59 23.86
N SER A 337 -2.62 2.42 23.80
CA SER A 337 -1.95 1.78 24.93
C SER A 337 -0.52 1.41 24.56
N ARG A 338 0.41 1.60 25.50
CA ARG A 338 1.80 1.12 25.39
C ARG A 338 1.91 -0.39 25.61
N GLY A 339 0.97 -0.98 26.36
CA GLY A 339 0.90 -2.42 26.58
C GLY A 339 0.01 -3.07 25.51
N TYR A 340 0.63 -3.72 24.54
CA TYR A 340 -0.04 -4.53 23.53
C TYR A 340 0.81 -5.74 23.16
N SER A 341 0.17 -6.77 22.59
CA SER A 341 0.86 -7.86 21.90
C SER A 341 0.60 -7.74 20.41
N PRO A 342 1.66 -7.75 19.57
CA PRO A 342 1.49 -7.67 18.13
C PRO A 342 0.83 -8.94 17.59
N THR A 343 0.13 -8.80 16.48
CA THR A 343 -0.46 -9.91 15.72
C THR A 343 0.07 -9.88 14.29
N CYS A 344 0.05 -11.03 13.62
CA CYS A 344 0.33 -11.08 12.19
C CYS A 344 -0.92 -10.76 11.39
N GLY A 345 -0.83 -9.75 10.51
CA GLY A 345 -1.86 -9.39 9.55
C GLY A 345 -1.79 -10.24 8.27
N GLY A 346 -0.59 -10.68 7.92
CA GLY A 346 -0.30 -11.49 6.75
C GLY A 346 1.22 -11.71 6.68
N SER A 347 1.63 -12.78 6.00
CA SER A 347 3.04 -13.15 5.89
C SER A 347 3.30 -13.74 4.51
N PHE A 348 4.27 -13.19 3.80
CA PHE A 348 4.53 -13.50 2.40
C PHE A 348 6.00 -13.81 2.17
N VAL A 349 6.25 -14.73 1.24
CA VAL A 349 7.59 -15.01 0.71
C VAL A 349 7.57 -14.88 -0.80
N VAL A 350 8.63 -14.28 -1.32
CA VAL A 350 8.88 -14.08 -2.73
C VAL A 350 10.09 -14.90 -3.11
N THR A 351 9.94 -15.75 -4.12
CA THR A 351 11.01 -16.55 -4.69
C THR A 351 10.99 -16.39 -6.21
N GLU A 352 12.04 -16.86 -6.89
CA GLU A 352 12.03 -17.02 -8.34
C GLU A 352 11.73 -18.47 -8.73
N ARG A 353 11.01 -18.70 -9.83
CA ARG A 353 10.85 -20.06 -10.37
C ARG A 353 12.20 -20.61 -10.84
N ALA A 354 12.48 -21.86 -10.49
CA ALA A 354 13.71 -22.55 -10.88
C ALA A 354 13.74 -23.05 -12.34
N ASP A 355 12.66 -22.88 -13.11
CA ASP A 355 12.56 -23.36 -14.50
C ASP A 355 12.90 -22.27 -15.53
N SER A 356 13.06 -22.67 -16.79
CA SER A 356 13.50 -21.78 -17.89
C SER A 356 12.51 -20.67 -18.25
N ASN A 357 11.32 -20.65 -17.65
CA ASN A 357 10.30 -19.63 -17.89
C ASN A 357 10.37 -18.49 -16.87
N GLY A 358 11.21 -18.61 -15.83
CA GLY A 358 11.54 -17.54 -14.88
C GLY A 358 10.34 -16.91 -14.16
N GLY A 359 10.58 -15.74 -13.58
CA GLY A 359 9.56 -14.89 -12.94
C GLY A 359 9.37 -15.13 -11.45
N LEU A 360 8.83 -14.11 -10.79
CA LEU A 360 8.63 -14.13 -9.34
C LEU A 360 7.40 -14.96 -8.97
N VAL A 361 7.42 -15.51 -7.75
CA VAL A 361 6.28 -16.17 -7.13
C VAL A 361 6.06 -15.55 -5.77
N LEU A 362 4.89 -14.94 -5.57
CA LEU A 362 4.44 -14.45 -4.27
C LEU A 362 3.59 -15.53 -3.61
N THR A 363 4.08 -16.09 -2.51
CA THR A 363 3.38 -17.13 -1.74
C THR A 363 3.00 -16.59 -0.38
N GLU A 364 1.72 -16.73 0.00
CA GLU A 364 1.30 -16.53 1.39
C GLU A 364 1.79 -17.71 2.24
N ARG A 365 2.42 -17.41 3.37
CA ARG A 365 2.93 -18.39 4.31
C ARG A 365 2.20 -18.30 5.64
N ALA A 366 2.36 -19.33 6.46
CA ALA A 366 1.86 -19.30 7.83
C ALA A 366 2.49 -18.14 8.60
N CYS A 367 1.65 -17.38 9.28
CA CYS A 367 2.09 -16.27 10.11
C CYS A 367 3.14 -16.73 11.15
N PRO A 368 4.30 -16.05 11.24
CA PRO A 368 5.29 -16.37 12.25
C PRO A 368 4.75 -16.07 13.66
N GLN A 369 5.27 -16.81 14.63
CA GLN A 369 5.02 -16.51 16.05
C GLN A 369 5.80 -15.26 16.43
N PHE A 370 5.12 -14.13 16.58
CA PHE A 370 5.76 -12.94 17.14
C PHE A 370 5.91 -13.05 18.65
N PRO A 371 7.04 -12.57 19.22
CA PRO A 371 7.16 -12.46 20.66
C PRO A 371 6.08 -11.51 21.21
N SER A 372 5.67 -11.74 22.46
CA SER A 372 4.69 -10.87 23.14
C SER A 372 5.11 -9.39 23.22
N ARG A 373 6.41 -9.13 23.00
CA ARG A 373 7.04 -7.82 22.83
C ARG A 373 8.11 -7.91 21.75
N LEU A 374 8.03 -7.09 20.72
CA LEU A 374 9.03 -7.07 19.63
C LEU A 374 10.34 -6.39 20.03
N PHE A 375 10.28 -5.40 20.93
CA PHE A 375 11.45 -4.69 21.44
C PHE A 375 11.68 -5.10 22.90
N THR A 376 12.42 -6.20 23.09
CA THR A 376 12.83 -6.70 24.42
C THR A 376 14.29 -6.37 24.69
N GLY A 377 14.61 -5.07 24.74
CA GLY A 377 15.82 -4.60 25.41
C GLY A 377 15.51 -4.23 26.87
N PRO A 378 16.51 -4.14 27.76
CA PRO A 378 16.43 -3.17 28.86
C PRO A 378 16.02 -1.83 28.26
N ALA A 379 15.36 -0.94 29.02
CA ALA A 379 15.22 0.44 28.58
C ALA A 379 16.62 0.95 28.21
N ASP A 380 16.93 1.04 26.92
CA ASP A 380 18.17 1.62 26.46
C ASP A 380 18.11 3.07 26.96
N PRO A 381 19.07 3.53 27.77
CA PRO A 381 19.06 4.90 28.28
C PRO A 381 19.06 5.96 27.15
N ARG A 382 19.32 5.59 25.88
CA ARG A 382 19.15 6.44 24.70
C ARG A 382 17.69 6.53 24.23
N PHE A 383 16.87 5.51 24.48
CA PHE A 383 15.42 5.60 24.33
C PHE A 383 14.84 6.20 25.61
N VAL A 384 14.91 7.53 25.69
CA VAL A 384 14.30 8.30 26.78
C VAL A 384 12.82 7.92 26.89
N ASP A 385 12.44 7.32 28.02
CA ASP A 385 11.03 7.22 28.39
C ASP A 385 10.52 8.62 28.73
N TRP A 386 9.99 9.30 27.73
CA TRP A 386 9.37 10.62 27.87
C TRP A 386 8.12 10.62 28.80
N SER A 387 7.72 9.48 29.36
CA SER A 387 6.67 9.45 30.41
C SER A 387 7.16 9.90 31.79
N ALA A 388 8.48 9.84 32.03
CA ALA A 388 9.10 10.42 33.22
C ALA A 388 9.58 11.84 32.85
N GLY A 389 8.81 12.85 33.25
CA GLY A 389 8.93 14.23 32.78
C GLY A 389 10.36 14.78 32.74
N ALA A 390 10.75 15.30 31.58
CA ALA A 390 12.02 16.01 31.41
C ALA A 390 11.86 17.50 31.74
N ALA A 391 11.93 17.81 33.03
CA ALA A 391 12.60 19.02 33.50
C ALA A 391 14.06 18.65 33.82
N ALA A 392 14.90 18.50 32.79
CA ALA A 392 16.37 18.46 32.87
C ALA A 392 16.86 18.39 31.41
N GLY A 393 17.37 19.47 30.80
CA GLY A 393 18.72 19.98 31.05
C GLY A 393 19.60 19.59 29.85
N LEU A 394 19.48 20.32 28.74
CA LEU A 394 20.31 20.13 27.54
C LEU A 394 21.71 20.72 27.77
N GLY A 395 22.73 19.86 27.78
CA GLY A 395 24.14 20.23 27.71
C GLY A 395 24.72 19.85 26.34
N SER A 396 25.36 20.82 25.69
CA SER A 396 25.99 20.74 24.36
C SER A 396 27.39 20.09 24.38
N ALA A 397 27.75 19.33 23.34
CA ALA A 397 29.13 19.14 22.83
C ALA A 397 29.06 18.33 21.51
N SER A 398 29.43 18.83 20.32
CA SER A 398 30.73 19.20 19.74
C SER A 398 31.46 18.05 19.02
N THR A 399 31.81 18.33 17.76
CA THR A 399 32.37 17.51 16.68
C THR A 399 33.84 17.09 16.86
N ALA A 400 34.21 15.86 16.48
CA ALA A 400 35.49 15.56 15.80
C ALA A 400 35.57 14.13 15.20
N ASP A 401 36.14 14.08 14.00
CA ASP A 401 36.90 13.03 13.29
C ASP A 401 36.26 11.82 12.58
N ARG A 402 36.62 11.76 11.29
CA ARG A 402 36.46 10.69 10.30
C ARG A 402 37.65 9.73 10.40
N ASP A 403 37.46 8.43 10.22
CA ASP A 403 37.95 7.64 9.06
C ASP A 403 37.97 6.12 9.32
N GLU A 404 37.67 5.40 8.23
CA GLU A 404 38.02 4.02 7.86
C GLU A 404 37.68 2.85 8.81
N ARG A 405 36.83 1.93 8.30
CA ARG A 405 37.08 0.47 8.20
C ARG A 405 35.87 -0.28 7.61
N ILE A 406 35.87 -0.53 6.30
CA ILE A 406 35.01 -1.54 5.67
C ILE A 406 35.76 -2.88 5.70
N LYS A 407 35.18 -3.89 6.34
CA LYS A 407 35.49 -5.30 6.09
C LYS A 407 34.19 -6.07 5.88
N THR A 408 34.21 -6.87 4.81
CA THR A 408 33.25 -7.88 4.37
C THR A 408 32.65 -8.71 5.51
N MET A 409 31.32 -8.92 5.50
CA MET A 409 30.59 -9.81 6.41
C MET A 409 29.44 -10.54 5.68
N ASP A 410 29.35 -11.86 5.89
CA ASP A 410 28.23 -12.75 5.55
C ASP A 410 27.14 -12.64 6.64
N GLU A 411 26.01 -11.95 6.42
CA GLU A 411 24.88 -11.91 7.38
C GLU A 411 23.50 -11.69 6.73
N THR A 412 22.46 -12.29 7.31
CA THR A 412 21.02 -12.08 7.03
C THR A 412 20.51 -10.79 7.69
N TRP A 413 19.79 -9.95 6.94
CA TRP A 413 19.32 -8.64 7.41
C TRP A 413 17.83 -8.66 7.78
N ILE A 414 17.46 -8.02 8.90
CA ILE A 414 16.08 -7.76 9.33
C ILE A 414 15.82 -6.26 9.23
N PHE A 415 14.79 -5.86 8.47
CA PHE A 415 14.41 -4.46 8.27
C PHE A 415 13.02 -4.18 8.84
N GLY A 416 12.85 -3.02 9.49
CA GLY A 416 11.54 -2.46 9.84
C GLY A 416 11.32 -1.16 9.06
N VAL A 417 10.28 -1.11 8.22
CA VAL A 417 9.93 0.10 7.46
C VAL A 417 8.83 0.86 8.19
N PHE A 418 9.09 2.13 8.51
CA PHE A 418 8.13 3.06 9.13
C PHE A 418 7.86 4.22 8.16
N LEU A 419 6.66 4.28 7.59
CA LEU A 419 6.27 5.35 6.66
C LEU A 419 5.25 6.28 7.32
N GLY A 420 5.66 7.54 7.52
CA GLY A 420 4.82 8.70 7.78
C GLY A 420 5.26 9.85 6.89
N ALA A 421 4.57 11.00 6.94
CA ALA A 421 4.79 12.18 6.09
C ALA A 421 6.24 12.75 6.06
N PHE A 422 7.14 12.20 6.87
CA PHE A 422 8.59 12.36 6.76
C PHE A 422 9.24 10.97 6.77
N PHE A 423 10.02 10.67 5.74
CA PHE A 423 10.68 9.38 5.51
C PHE A 423 11.76 9.14 6.58
N VAL A 424 11.55 8.20 7.50
CA VAL A 424 12.58 7.73 8.44
C VAL A 424 12.70 6.22 8.32
N VAL A 425 13.76 5.75 7.65
CA VAL A 425 14.17 4.34 7.71
C VAL A 425 14.90 4.15 9.04
N GLY A 426 14.25 3.45 9.98
CA GLY A 426 14.85 3.05 11.24
C GLY A 426 15.54 1.69 11.09
N PHE A 427 16.86 1.63 11.19
CA PHE A 427 17.62 0.39 11.16
C PHE A 427 17.69 -0.23 12.56
N ALA A 428 17.22 -1.47 12.71
CA ALA A 428 17.48 -2.29 13.88
C ALA A 428 18.35 -3.48 13.46
N ALA A 429 19.65 -3.41 13.73
CA ALA A 429 20.55 -4.54 13.55
C ALA A 429 20.21 -5.63 14.58
N GLY A 430 19.54 -6.69 14.13
CA GLY A 430 19.28 -7.88 14.92
C GLY A 430 20.46 -8.86 14.84
N LEU A 431 21.48 -8.66 15.68
CA LEU A 431 22.53 -9.66 15.89
C LEU A 431 21.93 -10.91 16.52
N THR A 432 22.31 -12.08 16.00
CA THR A 432 22.04 -13.37 16.65
C THR A 432 22.66 -13.38 18.05
N TRP A 433 21.82 -13.60 19.05
CA TRP A 433 22.23 -13.68 20.45
C TRP A 433 23.17 -14.87 20.69
N ARG A 434 24.48 -14.60 20.76
CA ARG A 434 25.40 -15.35 21.62
C ARG A 434 26.23 -14.35 22.44
N GLN A 435 26.19 -14.53 23.75
CA GLN A 435 26.97 -13.75 24.72
C GLN A 435 28.46 -13.72 24.35
N GLY A 436 28.96 -12.52 24.09
CA GLY A 436 30.37 -12.18 23.98
C GLY A 436 30.52 -10.68 24.19
N ALA A 437 31.34 -10.28 25.15
CA ALA A 437 31.42 -8.91 25.65
C ALA A 437 31.96 -7.86 24.65
N CYS A 438 31.68 -6.58 24.97
CA CYS A 438 32.18 -5.31 24.40
C CYS A 438 31.36 -4.74 23.22
N GLY A 439 31.07 -3.44 23.11
CA GLY A 439 31.43 -2.24 23.89
C GLY A 439 30.65 -1.03 23.35
N ASP A 440 30.58 0.02 24.16
CA ASP A 440 29.82 1.28 23.97
C ASP A 440 29.88 1.88 22.55
N VAL A 441 28.72 2.23 21.99
CA VAL A 441 28.61 2.99 20.73
C VAL A 441 28.05 4.39 21.03
N ASN A 442 28.97 5.24 21.48
CA ASN A 442 28.99 6.67 21.18
C ASN A 442 30.36 6.94 20.56
N ALA A 443 30.46 6.69 19.25
CA ALA A 443 31.45 7.24 18.33
C ALA A 443 30.90 7.05 16.91
#